data_AF-A0A0K1P7N3-F1
#
_entry.id   AF-A0A0K1P7N3-F1
#
_cell.length_a   1.000
_cell.length_b   1.000
_cell.length_c   1.000
_cell.angle_alpha   90.00
_cell.angle_beta   90.00
_cell.angle_gamma   90.00
#
_symmetry.space_group_name_H-M   'P 1'
#
loop_
_entity.id
_entity.type
_entity.pdbx_description
1 polymer ?
#
loop_
_entity_poly.entity_id
_entity_poly.type
_entity_poly.pdbx_seq_one_letter_code
_entity_poly.pdbx_strand_id
1 'polypeptide(L)'
;MMLTFIEATSTATNDGDHSTVQSWAKKFINRRSASLFSILYICMYMPVLISLAALFSIEIVFDTFNDFFSIASKWGMVKFTIIKIVLSTILLIFFQLLNIYTFSPSRYIQTILTFVKFLPLIVAIVGSFSVFFIGGVDQKNSFNPSEPFEKSWKLTTIFATIIPIMFAFDGFVYAATLRKDCENKKVVPPAMLSAILAVTLFYITVTVSIFVSREDGNIFELFNSIFNSNVYLVVFFKIIIALTMLTILNGYSTLLPKTINSAIEEKLIFLNFKSNLYKKGGYLGFAICGLIYIIFVSLSIIITSKNINELSAFYISNYSSNSSVMFSFTSYLIIMIGVLVNKKTKKVKVENIKGGLVTGIISIVMLTIVLGYAYYDFFVNKMINKDYTDPLLLIVFGIIIAIIWFINEILLSKKNIEKNDFILRLNPKNWIKYNKEQKVKEYLNKKGNKNNV
;
A
#
# COMPACT_ATOMS: atom_id res chain seq x y z
N MET A 1 7.43 -8.39 13.51
CA MET A 1 6.84 -7.10 13.07
C MET A 1 5.57 -6.76 13.85
N MET A 2 4.53 -7.60 13.77
CA MET A 2 3.23 -7.38 14.45
C MET A 2 3.35 -7.02 15.94
N LEU A 3 4.13 -7.77 16.73
CA LEU A 3 4.31 -7.48 18.16
C LEU A 3 4.83 -6.07 18.43
N THR A 4 5.74 -5.56 17.60
CA THR A 4 6.26 -4.18 17.72
C THR A 4 5.18 -3.14 17.46
N PHE A 5 4.28 -3.41 16.51
CA PHE A 5 3.14 -2.53 16.21
C PHE A 5 2.04 -2.62 17.27
N ILE A 6 1.78 -3.80 17.84
CA ILE A 6 0.89 -3.95 18.99
C ILE A 6 1.40 -3.08 20.15
N GLU A 7 2.70 -3.09 20.42
CA GLU A 7 3.30 -2.24 21.43
C GLU A 7 3.16 -0.75 21.07
N ALA A 8 3.37 -0.37 19.81
CA ALA A 8 3.13 1.00 19.34
C ALA A 8 1.68 1.45 19.54
N THR A 9 0.71 0.58 19.28
CA THR A 9 -0.74 0.86 19.43
C THR A 9 -1.17 1.04 20.87
N SER A 10 -0.42 0.47 21.83
CA SER A 10 -0.71 0.66 23.26
C SER A 10 -0.61 2.12 23.72
N THR A 11 0.01 2.99 22.90
CA THR A 11 0.07 4.42 23.16
C THR A 11 -1.24 5.17 22.92
N ALA A 12 -2.23 4.57 22.24
CA ALA A 12 -3.54 5.18 21.98
C ALA A 12 -4.50 4.92 23.15
N THR A 13 -4.22 5.54 24.31
CA THR A 13 -5.00 5.30 25.54
C THR A 13 -6.25 6.18 25.64
N ASN A 14 -6.22 7.40 25.09
CA ASN A 14 -7.28 8.41 25.22
C ASN A 14 -8.09 8.56 23.92
N ASP A 15 -9.36 8.95 24.03
CA ASP A 15 -10.30 9.09 22.90
C ASP A 15 -9.87 10.15 21.87
N GLY A 16 -8.98 11.07 22.24
CA GLY A 16 -8.41 12.09 21.35
C GLY A 16 -7.19 11.64 20.53
N ASP A 17 -6.57 10.50 20.85
CA ASP A 17 -5.35 10.06 20.16
C ASP A 17 -5.71 9.28 18.88
N HIS A 18 -5.01 9.54 17.78
CA HIS A 18 -5.11 8.70 16.59
C HIS A 18 -4.11 7.54 16.69
N SER A 19 -4.53 6.37 16.21
CA SER A 19 -3.70 5.19 16.17
C SER A 19 -3.19 4.92 14.75
N THR A 20 -2.64 5.92 14.07
CA THR A 20 -2.17 5.76 12.68
C THR A 20 -0.64 5.69 12.59
N VAL A 21 -0.12 5.28 11.43
CA VAL A 21 1.33 5.21 11.14
C VAL A 21 2.01 6.56 11.40
N GLN A 22 1.40 7.66 10.95
CA GLN A 22 1.91 9.00 11.19
C GLN A 22 1.87 9.39 12.68
N SER A 23 0.83 9.01 13.42
CA SER A 23 0.72 9.28 14.86
C SER A 23 1.83 8.58 15.64
N TRP A 24 2.14 7.32 15.31
CA TRP A 24 3.22 6.60 15.95
C TRP A 24 4.59 7.19 15.60
N ALA A 25 4.80 7.60 14.35
CA ALA A 25 6.02 8.29 13.97
C ALA A 25 6.20 9.61 14.74
N LYS A 26 5.12 10.34 15.02
CA LYS A 26 5.15 11.56 15.82
C LYS A 26 5.57 11.29 17.26
N LYS A 27 5.04 10.21 17.84
CA LYS A 27 5.31 9.79 19.23
C LYS A 27 6.73 9.22 19.40
N PHE A 28 7.15 8.29 18.53
CA PHE A 28 8.38 7.53 18.71
C PHE A 28 9.61 8.13 18.01
N ILE A 29 9.42 8.94 16.97
CA ILE A 29 10.52 9.49 16.18
C ILE A 29 10.57 11.01 16.35
N ASN A 30 9.73 11.74 15.61
CA ASN A 30 9.54 13.19 15.69
C ASN A 30 8.39 13.65 14.76
N ARG A 31 7.98 14.92 14.90
CA ARG A 31 6.93 15.53 14.06
C ARG A 31 7.29 15.58 12.56
N ARG A 32 8.55 15.81 12.20
CA ARG A 32 8.96 15.95 10.79
C ARG A 32 8.85 14.64 10.02
N SER A 33 9.25 13.53 10.65
CA SER A 33 9.06 12.17 10.13
C SER A 33 7.58 11.81 10.03
N ALA A 34 6.77 12.20 11.02
CA ALA A 34 5.31 12.03 10.95
C ALA A 34 4.65 12.81 9.80
N SER A 35 5.12 14.04 9.55
CA SER A 35 4.72 14.87 8.40
C SER A 35 5.10 14.20 7.08
N LEU A 36 6.32 13.65 6.98
CA LEU A 36 6.76 12.88 5.81
C LEU A 36 5.88 11.66 5.57
N PHE A 37 5.61 10.85 6.59
CA PHE A 37 4.76 9.67 6.45
C PHE A 37 3.31 10.04 6.15
N SER A 38 2.78 11.13 6.72
CA SER A 38 1.44 11.61 6.37
C SER A 38 1.34 11.91 4.86
N ILE A 39 2.33 12.62 4.32
CA ILE A 39 2.39 12.96 2.89
C ILE A 39 2.58 11.71 2.04
N LEU A 40 3.45 10.79 2.45
CA LEU A 40 3.64 9.50 1.79
C LEU A 40 2.30 8.75 1.62
N TYR A 41 1.52 8.65 2.70
CA TYR A 41 0.26 7.91 2.70
C TYR A 41 -0.86 8.64 1.93
N ILE A 42 -0.97 9.96 2.08
CA ILE A 42 -2.02 10.78 1.48
C ILE A 42 -1.77 11.00 -0.02
N CYS A 43 -0.52 11.26 -0.41
CA CYS A 43 -0.17 11.69 -1.76
C CYS A 43 0.37 10.57 -2.65
N MET A 44 0.65 9.39 -2.11
CA MET A 44 1.18 8.30 -2.92
C MET A 44 0.54 6.97 -2.53
N TYR A 45 0.85 6.41 -1.37
CA TYR A 45 0.52 5.02 -1.06
C TYR A 45 -0.98 4.71 -1.19
N MET A 46 -1.89 5.45 -0.53
CA MET A 46 -3.33 5.15 -0.66
C MET A 46 -3.89 5.46 -2.06
N PRO A 47 -3.60 6.63 -2.68
CA PRO A 47 -4.03 6.90 -4.05
C PRO A 47 -3.58 5.88 -5.09
N VAL A 48 -2.34 5.38 -4.98
CA VAL A 48 -1.81 4.33 -5.88
C VAL A 48 -2.62 3.06 -5.75
N LEU A 49 -2.90 2.60 -4.52
CA LEU A 49 -3.69 1.39 -4.30
C LEU A 49 -5.15 1.53 -4.72
N ILE A 50 -5.76 2.70 -4.53
CA ILE A 50 -7.11 3.00 -5.02
C ILE A 50 -7.13 2.95 -6.56
N SER A 51 -6.13 3.55 -7.21
CA SER A 51 -6.03 3.56 -8.69
C SER A 51 -5.79 2.15 -9.24
N LEU A 52 -4.89 1.39 -8.61
CA LEU A 52 -4.61 0.00 -8.93
C LEU A 52 -5.87 -0.86 -8.82
N ALA A 53 -6.60 -0.75 -7.71
CA ALA A 53 -7.80 -1.55 -7.51
C ALA A 53 -8.88 -1.25 -8.56
N ALA A 54 -9.07 0.03 -8.92
CA ALA A 54 -10.04 0.40 -9.95
C ALA A 54 -9.66 -0.15 -11.34
N LEU A 55 -8.40 0.04 -11.75
CA LEU A 55 -7.92 -0.44 -13.05
C LEU A 55 -7.90 -1.97 -13.12
N PHE A 56 -7.35 -2.62 -12.10
CA PHE A 56 -7.18 -4.07 -12.09
C PHE A 56 -8.51 -4.82 -12.06
N SER A 57 -9.51 -4.29 -11.35
CA SER A 57 -10.85 -4.91 -11.34
C SER A 57 -11.45 -4.97 -12.75
N ILE A 58 -11.32 -3.89 -13.52
CA ILE A 58 -11.84 -3.85 -14.89
C ILE A 58 -10.95 -4.65 -15.85
N GLU A 59 -9.63 -4.60 -15.67
CA GLU A 59 -8.67 -5.39 -16.46
C GLU A 59 -9.00 -6.89 -16.38
N ILE A 60 -9.17 -7.44 -15.18
CA ILE A 60 -9.52 -8.87 -15.00
C ILE A 60 -10.82 -9.21 -15.73
N VAL A 61 -11.85 -8.38 -15.60
CA VAL A 61 -13.15 -8.63 -16.25
C VAL A 61 -12.98 -8.66 -17.76
N PHE A 62 -12.30 -7.66 -18.33
CA PHE A 62 -12.15 -7.53 -19.78
C PHE A 62 -11.23 -8.60 -20.36
N ASP A 63 -10.12 -8.91 -19.69
CA ASP A 63 -9.20 -9.97 -20.12
C ASP A 63 -9.90 -11.33 -20.09
N THR A 64 -10.68 -11.60 -19.03
CA THR A 64 -11.54 -12.79 -18.95
C THR A 64 -12.47 -12.92 -20.15
N PHE A 65 -13.19 -11.85 -20.51
CA PHE A 65 -14.07 -11.89 -21.67
C PHE A 65 -13.29 -11.97 -22.99
N ASN A 66 -12.11 -11.37 -23.07
CA ASN A 66 -11.29 -11.42 -24.27
C ASN A 66 -10.71 -12.82 -24.52
N ASP A 67 -10.29 -13.54 -23.48
CA ASP A 67 -9.77 -14.91 -23.57
C ASP A 67 -10.75 -15.84 -24.29
N PHE A 68 -12.06 -15.68 -24.04
CA PHE A 68 -13.09 -16.57 -24.57
C PHE A 68 -13.78 -16.05 -25.84
N PHE A 69 -13.95 -14.74 -25.98
CA PHE A 69 -14.76 -14.15 -27.06
C PHE A 69 -13.95 -13.35 -28.08
N SER A 70 -12.65 -13.18 -27.83
CA SER A 70 -11.71 -12.38 -28.64
C SER A 70 -12.27 -10.99 -28.94
N ILE A 71 -12.78 -10.31 -27.92
CA ILE A 71 -13.45 -9.00 -28.06
C ILE A 71 -12.46 -7.95 -28.59
N ALA A 72 -11.21 -7.98 -28.14
CA ALA A 72 -10.19 -7.03 -28.56
C ALA A 72 -9.89 -7.12 -30.06
N SER A 73 -9.88 -8.33 -30.66
CA SER A 73 -9.68 -8.48 -32.11
C SER A 73 -10.88 -7.99 -32.91
N LYS A 74 -12.10 -8.14 -32.39
CA LYS A 74 -13.34 -7.67 -33.05
C LYS A 74 -13.53 -6.16 -32.95
N TRP A 75 -13.25 -5.56 -31.79
CA TRP A 75 -13.52 -4.14 -31.52
C TRP A 75 -12.30 -3.24 -31.80
N GLY A 76 -11.11 -3.83 -31.90
CA GLY A 76 -9.84 -3.13 -31.98
C GLY A 76 -9.32 -2.72 -30.60
N MET A 77 -8.00 -2.87 -30.41
CA MET A 77 -7.36 -2.70 -29.09
C MET A 77 -7.52 -1.30 -28.49
N VAL A 78 -7.58 -0.27 -29.34
CA VAL A 78 -7.81 1.12 -28.92
C VAL A 78 -9.19 1.28 -28.29
N LYS A 79 -10.26 0.85 -28.97
CA LYS A 79 -11.63 0.95 -28.44
C LYS A 79 -11.79 0.11 -27.17
N PHE A 80 -11.23 -1.09 -27.19
CA PHE A 80 -11.20 -1.98 -26.03
C PHE A 80 -10.58 -1.29 -24.81
N THR A 81 -9.40 -0.68 -24.98
CA THR A 81 -8.70 0.02 -23.90
C THR A 81 -9.43 1.28 -23.42
N ILE A 82 -10.02 2.07 -24.32
CA ILE A 82 -10.81 3.25 -23.96
C ILE A 82 -11.99 2.86 -23.06
N ILE A 83 -12.72 1.78 -23.40
CA ILE A 83 -13.83 1.31 -22.57
C ILE A 83 -13.33 0.88 -21.18
N LYS A 84 -12.20 0.16 -21.11
CA LYS A 84 -11.58 -0.20 -19.82
C LYS A 84 -11.29 1.04 -18.97
N ILE A 85 -10.71 2.09 -19.56
CA ILE A 85 -10.41 3.35 -18.85
C ILE A 85 -11.69 4.04 -18.37
N VAL A 86 -12.71 4.15 -19.22
CA VAL A 86 -13.97 4.82 -18.86
C VAL A 86 -14.64 4.10 -17.70
N LEU A 87 -14.76 2.78 -17.76
CA LEU A 87 -15.37 1.98 -16.69
C LEU A 87 -14.54 2.04 -15.39
N SER A 88 -13.22 1.97 -15.48
CA SER A 88 -12.33 2.11 -14.31
C SER A 88 -12.47 3.48 -13.66
N THR A 89 -12.65 4.53 -14.47
CA THR A 89 -12.85 5.90 -13.99
C THR A 89 -14.20 6.04 -13.29
N ILE A 90 -15.27 5.49 -13.88
CA ILE A 90 -16.61 5.47 -13.26
C ILE A 90 -16.56 4.75 -11.92
N LEU A 91 -15.89 3.59 -11.88
CA LEU A 91 -15.73 2.78 -10.66
C LEU A 91 -14.97 3.54 -9.56
N LEU A 92 -13.86 4.19 -9.92
CA LEU A 92 -13.06 5.02 -9.02
C LEU A 92 -13.90 6.16 -8.42
N ILE A 93 -14.57 6.94 -9.28
CA ILE A 93 -15.41 8.08 -8.87
C ILE A 93 -16.55 7.59 -7.98
N PHE A 94 -17.23 6.51 -8.37
CA PHE A 94 -18.34 5.94 -7.63
C PHE A 94 -17.96 5.61 -6.19
N PHE A 95 -16.90 4.83 -5.98
CA PHE A 95 -16.48 4.42 -4.63
C PHE A 95 -15.99 5.59 -3.78
N GLN A 96 -15.29 6.56 -4.37
CA GLN A 96 -14.85 7.72 -3.62
C GLN A 96 -16.01 8.61 -3.21
N LEU A 97 -16.95 8.92 -4.11
CA LEU A 97 -18.13 9.70 -3.75
C LEU A 97 -19.00 8.96 -2.73
N LEU A 98 -19.21 7.65 -2.92
CA LEU A 98 -19.95 6.81 -1.98
C LEU A 98 -19.39 6.97 -0.55
N ASN A 99 -18.07 6.84 -0.40
CA ASN A 99 -17.38 6.90 0.90
C ASN A 99 -17.21 8.32 1.48
N ILE A 100 -17.33 9.37 0.65
CA ILE A 100 -17.40 10.76 1.12
C ILE A 100 -18.76 11.06 1.75
N TYR A 101 -19.85 10.56 1.16
CA TYR A 101 -21.21 10.90 1.59
C TYR A 101 -21.81 9.90 2.58
N THR A 102 -21.51 8.60 2.46
CA THR A 102 -22.18 7.54 3.23
C THR A 102 -21.22 6.42 3.62
N PHE A 103 -21.25 6.00 4.88
CA PHE A 103 -20.44 4.86 5.35
C PHE A 103 -21.20 3.52 5.30
N SER A 104 -22.54 3.55 5.35
CA SER A 104 -23.36 2.33 5.47
C SER A 104 -23.23 1.38 4.27
N PRO A 105 -23.34 1.84 3.00
CA PRO A 105 -23.20 0.93 1.85
C PRO A 105 -21.81 0.30 1.78
N SER A 106 -20.78 1.10 2.07
CA SER A 106 -19.38 0.66 2.13
C SER A 106 -19.16 -0.46 3.14
N ARG A 107 -19.78 -0.37 4.32
CA ARG A 107 -19.74 -1.45 5.32
C ARG A 107 -20.32 -2.75 4.78
N TYR A 108 -21.46 -2.69 4.10
CA TYR A 108 -22.10 -3.89 3.52
C TYR A 108 -21.25 -4.49 2.38
N ILE A 109 -20.79 -3.66 1.45
CA ILE A 109 -19.91 -4.07 0.35
C ILE A 109 -18.65 -4.76 0.91
N GLN A 110 -17.99 -4.13 1.89
CA GLN A 110 -16.80 -4.69 2.53
C GLN A 110 -17.09 -6.03 3.18
N THR A 111 -18.19 -6.13 3.94
CA THR A 111 -18.55 -7.35 4.68
C THR A 111 -18.85 -8.50 3.71
N ILE A 112 -19.73 -8.27 2.74
CA ILE A 112 -20.14 -9.29 1.76
C ILE A 112 -18.94 -9.78 0.95
N LEU A 113 -18.17 -8.87 0.37
CA LEU A 113 -17.03 -9.24 -0.47
C LEU A 113 -15.89 -9.89 0.32
N THR A 114 -15.78 -9.60 1.63
CA THR A 114 -14.83 -10.30 2.52
C THR A 114 -15.18 -11.77 2.69
N PHE A 115 -16.45 -12.16 2.63
CA PHE A 115 -16.86 -13.57 2.63
C PHE A 115 -16.79 -14.18 1.23
N VAL A 116 -17.25 -13.44 0.21
CA VAL A 116 -17.25 -13.91 -1.19
C VAL A 116 -15.84 -14.27 -1.67
N LYS A 117 -14.80 -13.56 -1.22
CA LYS A 117 -13.41 -13.88 -1.61
C LYS A 117 -12.96 -15.29 -1.22
N PHE A 118 -13.57 -15.90 -0.20
CA PHE A 118 -13.21 -17.27 0.18
C PHE A 118 -13.65 -18.30 -0.87
N LEU A 119 -14.67 -18.00 -1.69
CA LEU A 119 -15.15 -18.94 -2.70
C LEU A 119 -14.06 -19.29 -3.75
N PRO A 120 -13.46 -18.34 -4.48
CA PRO A 120 -12.38 -18.68 -5.43
C PRO A 120 -11.17 -19.29 -4.73
N LEU A 121 -10.86 -18.88 -3.49
CA LEU A 121 -9.71 -19.41 -2.77
C LEU A 121 -9.91 -20.87 -2.32
N ILE A 122 -11.10 -21.22 -1.80
CA ILE A 122 -11.43 -22.60 -1.44
C ILE A 122 -11.44 -23.48 -2.68
N VAL A 123 -12.02 -23.00 -3.79
CA VAL A 123 -12.02 -23.73 -5.06
C VAL A 123 -10.62 -23.89 -5.61
N ALA A 124 -9.74 -22.89 -5.49
CA ALA A 124 -8.34 -23.04 -5.87
C ALA A 124 -7.65 -24.13 -5.03
N ILE A 125 -7.87 -24.18 -3.71
CA ILE A 125 -7.29 -25.23 -2.85
C ILE A 125 -7.82 -26.61 -3.24
N VAL A 126 -9.13 -26.82 -3.16
CA VAL A 126 -9.77 -28.13 -3.39
C VAL A 126 -9.60 -28.59 -4.84
N GLY A 127 -9.73 -27.65 -5.78
CA GLY A 127 -9.59 -27.92 -7.20
C GLY A 127 -8.16 -28.28 -7.58
N SER A 128 -7.14 -27.60 -7.02
CA SER A 128 -5.75 -27.94 -7.32
C SER A 128 -5.38 -29.35 -6.86
N PHE A 129 -5.78 -29.72 -5.63
CA PHE A 129 -5.56 -31.08 -5.15
C PHE A 129 -6.34 -32.11 -5.98
N SER A 130 -7.58 -31.80 -6.37
CA SER A 130 -8.36 -32.67 -7.27
C SER A 130 -7.65 -32.89 -8.61
N VAL A 131 -7.16 -31.82 -9.25
CA VAL A 131 -6.42 -31.89 -10.53
C VAL A 131 -5.17 -32.76 -10.39
N PHE A 132 -4.43 -32.60 -9.29
CA PHE A 132 -3.24 -33.41 -9.01
C PHE A 132 -3.58 -34.89 -8.78
N PHE A 133 -4.61 -35.20 -7.97
CA PHE A 133 -4.98 -36.59 -7.69
C PHE A 133 -5.58 -37.32 -8.91
N ILE A 134 -6.26 -36.60 -9.80
CA ILE A 134 -6.80 -37.16 -11.05
C ILE A 134 -5.70 -37.32 -12.11
N GLY A 135 -4.81 -36.32 -12.23
CA GLY A 135 -3.77 -36.29 -13.26
C GLY A 135 -2.50 -37.07 -12.92
N GLY A 136 -2.28 -37.41 -11.65
CA GLY A 136 -1.12 -38.16 -11.19
C GLY A 136 0.19 -37.36 -11.12
N VAL A 137 1.28 -38.04 -10.74
CA VAL A 137 2.63 -37.45 -10.52
C VAL A 137 3.27 -36.93 -11.82
N ASP A 138 2.81 -37.41 -12.97
CA ASP A 138 3.32 -37.04 -14.29
C ASP A 138 2.78 -35.69 -14.80
N GLN A 139 1.89 -35.03 -14.04
CA GLN A 139 1.51 -33.66 -14.35
C GLN A 139 2.71 -32.71 -14.22
N LYS A 140 2.81 -31.80 -15.18
CA LYS A 140 3.70 -30.63 -15.13
C LYS A 140 3.33 -29.73 -13.96
N ASN A 141 4.01 -29.93 -12.83
CA ASN A 141 3.83 -29.16 -11.61
C ASN A 141 5.18 -28.79 -10.98
N SER A 142 5.21 -27.74 -10.16
CA SER A 142 6.47 -27.23 -9.58
C SER A 142 7.14 -28.16 -8.57
N PHE A 143 6.47 -29.25 -8.16
CA PHE A 143 7.02 -30.27 -7.27
C PHE A 143 7.38 -31.58 -8.01
N ASN A 144 7.39 -31.58 -9.35
CA ASN A 144 7.75 -32.77 -10.11
C ASN A 144 9.23 -33.15 -9.84
N PRO A 145 9.51 -34.34 -9.27
CA PRO A 145 10.87 -34.75 -8.90
C PRO A 145 11.79 -34.97 -10.12
N SER A 146 11.22 -35.01 -11.33
CA SER A 146 11.95 -35.21 -12.58
C SER A 146 12.68 -33.95 -13.06
N GLU A 147 12.32 -32.77 -12.56
CA GLU A 147 13.04 -31.53 -12.84
C GLU A 147 14.10 -31.24 -11.75
N PRO A 148 15.39 -31.06 -12.12
CA PRO A 148 16.44 -30.88 -11.13
C PRO A 148 16.30 -29.54 -10.40
N PHE A 149 16.05 -29.60 -9.08
CA PHE A 149 15.95 -28.47 -8.15
C PHE A 149 17.11 -27.46 -8.24
N GLU A 150 18.31 -27.93 -8.59
CA GLU A 150 19.54 -27.14 -8.63
C GLU A 150 19.61 -26.11 -9.77
N LYS A 151 18.83 -26.27 -10.86
CA LYS A 151 18.86 -25.32 -11.99
C LYS A 151 17.98 -24.09 -11.78
N SER A 152 16.97 -24.19 -10.91
CA SER A 152 15.93 -23.17 -10.70
C SER A 152 16.11 -22.37 -9.40
N TRP A 153 16.79 -22.92 -8.40
CA TRP A 153 16.99 -22.26 -7.12
C TRP A 153 18.17 -21.28 -7.15
N LYS A 154 17.87 -19.98 -7.00
CA LYS A 154 18.88 -18.93 -6.75
C LYS A 154 18.44 -18.11 -5.55
N LEU A 155 19.39 -17.75 -4.70
CA LEU A 155 19.14 -16.86 -3.55
C LEU A 155 18.49 -15.53 -4.01
N THR A 156 18.88 -15.04 -5.19
CA THR A 156 18.27 -13.86 -5.82
C THR A 156 16.79 -14.03 -6.14
N THR A 157 16.35 -15.24 -6.53
CA THR A 157 14.94 -15.54 -6.79
C THR A 157 14.12 -15.46 -5.51
N ILE A 158 14.64 -15.96 -4.38
CA ILE A 158 13.97 -15.83 -3.08
C ILE A 158 13.69 -14.36 -2.81
N PHE A 159 14.71 -13.51 -2.89
CA PHE A 159 14.53 -12.11 -2.56
C PHE A 159 13.69 -11.32 -3.59
N ALA A 160 13.73 -11.70 -4.88
CA ALA A 160 12.89 -11.10 -5.92
C ALA A 160 11.39 -11.31 -5.66
N THR A 161 11.00 -12.43 -5.05
CA THR A 161 9.59 -12.72 -4.70
C THR A 161 9.10 -11.99 -3.45
N ILE A 162 9.99 -11.37 -2.67
CA ILE A 162 9.61 -10.82 -1.37
C ILE A 162 8.71 -9.59 -1.50
N ILE A 163 8.87 -8.74 -2.52
CA ILE A 163 8.02 -7.54 -2.67
C ILE A 163 6.55 -7.92 -2.89
N PRO A 164 6.20 -8.82 -3.85
CA PRO A 164 4.83 -9.34 -3.96
C PRO A 164 4.30 -9.97 -2.66
N ILE A 165 5.14 -10.71 -1.92
CA ILE A 165 4.74 -11.30 -0.63
C ILE A 165 4.45 -10.20 0.40
N MET A 166 5.32 -9.19 0.51
CA MET A 166 5.13 -8.04 1.39
C MET A 166 3.86 -7.28 1.03
N PHE A 167 3.55 -7.13 -0.25
CA PHE A 167 2.30 -6.55 -0.71
C PHE A 167 1.08 -7.38 -0.27
N ALA A 168 1.14 -8.71 -0.39
CA ALA A 168 0.06 -9.60 0.03
C ALA A 168 -0.22 -9.58 1.55
N PHE A 169 0.82 -9.32 2.35
CA PHE A 169 0.72 -9.13 3.81
C PHE A 169 0.49 -7.67 4.23
N ASP A 170 0.42 -6.74 3.28
CA ASP A 170 0.21 -5.34 3.59
C ASP A 170 -1.18 -5.11 4.20
N GLY A 171 -1.31 -4.01 4.94
CA GLY A 171 -2.55 -3.62 5.58
C GLY A 171 -2.79 -4.20 6.98
N PHE A 172 -1.95 -5.14 7.46
CA PHE A 172 -2.00 -5.59 8.86
C PHE A 172 -1.88 -4.42 9.85
N VAL A 173 -1.15 -3.38 9.46
CA VAL A 173 -0.96 -2.17 10.26
C VAL A 173 -2.28 -1.42 10.47
N TYR A 174 -3.18 -1.42 9.48
CA TYR A 174 -4.51 -0.84 9.60
C TYR A 174 -5.39 -1.56 10.61
N ALA A 175 -5.29 -2.90 10.71
CA ALA A 175 -5.96 -3.63 11.77
C ALA A 175 -5.47 -3.19 13.16
N ALA A 176 -4.20 -2.81 13.29
CA ALA A 176 -3.64 -2.29 14.53
C ALA A 176 -4.25 -0.93 14.90
N THR A 177 -4.54 -0.11 13.88
CA THR A 177 -5.19 1.19 14.08
C THR A 177 -6.60 1.09 14.66
N LEU A 178 -7.30 -0.02 14.39
CA LEU A 178 -8.65 -0.28 14.89
C LEU A 178 -8.69 -0.55 16.41
N ARG A 179 -7.55 -0.76 17.07
CA ARG A 179 -7.50 -0.96 18.54
C ARG A 179 -8.22 0.15 19.30
N LYS A 180 -8.17 1.39 18.79
CA LYS A 180 -8.87 2.53 19.39
C LYS A 180 -10.39 2.33 19.41
N ASP A 181 -10.93 1.77 18.34
CA ASP A 181 -12.36 1.64 18.08
C ASP A 181 -12.94 0.33 18.68
N CYS A 182 -12.10 -0.51 19.30
CA CYS A 182 -12.54 -1.75 19.95
C CYS A 182 -12.94 -1.50 21.41
N GLU A 183 -14.13 -1.99 21.79
CA GLU A 183 -14.64 -1.96 23.17
C GLU A 183 -13.68 -2.62 24.16
N ASN A 184 -13.17 -3.81 23.81
CA ASN A 184 -12.23 -4.56 24.64
C ASN A 184 -10.79 -4.46 24.10
N LYS A 185 -10.08 -3.39 24.44
CA LYS A 185 -8.69 -3.15 23.98
C LYS A 185 -7.69 -4.27 24.32
N LYS A 186 -7.98 -5.09 25.35
CA LYS A 186 -7.14 -6.23 25.76
C LYS A 186 -7.22 -7.43 24.82
N VAL A 187 -8.32 -7.61 24.08
CA VAL A 187 -8.46 -8.73 23.13
C VAL A 187 -7.83 -8.42 21.77
N VAL A 188 -7.51 -7.16 21.50
CA VAL A 188 -6.94 -6.74 20.21
C VAL A 188 -5.57 -7.37 19.95
N PRO A 189 -4.59 -7.32 20.88
CA PRO A 189 -3.30 -7.98 20.66
C PRO A 189 -3.38 -9.48 20.31
N PRO A 190 -4.07 -10.35 21.09
CA PRO A 190 -4.16 -11.77 20.75
C PRO A 190 -4.99 -12.02 19.48
N ALA A 191 -6.05 -11.25 19.22
CA ALA A 191 -6.83 -11.38 17.99
C ALA A 191 -6.00 -11.04 16.75
N MET A 192 -5.21 -9.97 16.80
CA MET A 192 -4.31 -9.58 15.71
C MET A 192 -3.22 -10.61 15.45
N LEU A 193 -2.62 -11.17 16.51
CA LEU A 193 -1.60 -12.22 16.37
C LEU A 193 -2.20 -13.51 15.79
N SER A 194 -3.38 -13.90 16.25
CA SER A 194 -4.09 -15.08 15.73
C SER A 194 -4.48 -14.89 14.27
N ALA A 195 -4.97 -13.69 13.91
CA ALA A 195 -5.34 -13.35 12.54
C ALA A 195 -4.14 -13.42 11.58
N ILE A 196 -2.99 -12.85 11.96
CA ILE A 196 -1.82 -12.90 11.07
C ILE A 196 -1.26 -14.31 10.91
N LEU A 197 -1.26 -15.12 11.97
CA LEU A 197 -0.86 -16.53 11.88
C LEU A 197 -1.83 -17.34 10.99
N ALA A 198 -3.13 -17.12 11.13
CA ALA A 198 -4.14 -17.75 10.29
C ALA A 198 -3.98 -17.36 8.81
N VAL A 199 -3.75 -16.07 8.52
CA VAL A 199 -3.47 -15.59 7.15
C VAL A 199 -2.18 -16.20 6.60
N THR A 200 -1.12 -16.29 7.39
CA THR A 200 0.13 -16.93 6.98
C THR A 200 -0.08 -18.40 6.62
N LEU A 201 -0.73 -19.17 7.49
CA LEU A 201 -1.05 -20.57 7.22
C LEU A 201 -1.88 -20.69 5.94
N PHE A 202 -2.91 -19.86 5.82
CA PHE A 202 -3.81 -19.87 4.67
C PHE A 202 -3.09 -19.56 3.36
N TYR A 203 -2.21 -18.54 3.34
CA TYR A 203 -1.41 -18.21 2.16
C TYR A 203 -0.44 -19.33 1.79
N ILE A 204 0.22 -19.96 2.77
CA ILE A 204 1.07 -21.14 2.50
C ILE A 204 0.23 -22.26 1.86
N THR A 205 -0.93 -22.56 2.42
CA THR A 205 -1.83 -23.60 1.87
C THR A 205 -2.25 -23.28 0.45
N VAL A 206 -2.69 -22.06 0.15
CA VAL A 206 -3.07 -21.64 -1.21
C VAL A 206 -1.89 -21.76 -2.17
N THR A 207 -0.72 -21.25 -1.78
CA THR A 207 0.50 -21.29 -2.60
C THR A 207 0.91 -22.72 -2.92
N VAL A 208 0.99 -23.60 -1.91
CA VAL A 208 1.31 -25.02 -2.10
C VAL A 208 0.27 -25.67 -3.01
N SER A 209 -1.02 -25.41 -2.79
CA SER A 209 -2.10 -25.97 -3.61
C SER A 209 -1.90 -25.62 -5.09
N ILE A 210 -1.69 -24.35 -5.42
CA ILE A 210 -1.49 -23.89 -6.81
C ILE A 210 -0.28 -24.59 -7.44
N PHE A 211 0.85 -24.65 -6.74
CA PHE A 211 2.10 -25.22 -7.27
C PHE A 211 2.10 -26.74 -7.36
N VAL A 212 1.24 -27.44 -6.61
CA VAL A 212 0.99 -28.88 -6.78
C VAL A 212 0.24 -29.17 -8.07
N SER A 213 -0.56 -28.22 -8.58
CA SER A 213 -1.32 -28.40 -9.82
C SER A 213 -0.66 -27.79 -11.06
N ARG A 214 0.26 -26.83 -10.93
CA ARG A 214 0.84 -26.08 -12.07
C ARG A 214 2.29 -25.65 -11.82
N GLU A 215 3.06 -25.50 -12.90
CA GLU A 215 4.44 -24.99 -12.88
C GLU A 215 4.55 -23.45 -12.81
N ASP A 216 3.62 -22.74 -13.45
CA ASP A 216 3.68 -21.28 -13.64
C ASP A 216 3.10 -20.47 -12.47
N GLY A 217 2.43 -21.13 -11.52
CA GLY A 217 1.75 -20.49 -10.40
C GLY A 217 0.56 -19.61 -10.80
N ASN A 218 0.09 -19.67 -12.05
CA ASN A 218 -0.94 -18.77 -12.55
C ASN A 218 -2.34 -19.23 -12.13
N ILE A 219 -2.94 -18.52 -11.17
CA ILE A 219 -4.27 -18.83 -10.65
C ILE A 219 -5.39 -18.69 -11.69
N PHE A 220 -5.26 -17.80 -12.67
CA PHE A 220 -6.28 -17.61 -13.70
C PHE A 220 -6.32 -18.79 -14.67
N GLU A 221 -5.16 -19.34 -15.01
CA GLU A 221 -5.05 -20.56 -15.83
C GLU A 221 -5.39 -21.82 -15.03
N LEU A 222 -5.16 -21.82 -13.71
CA LEU A 222 -5.61 -22.91 -12.84
C LEU A 222 -7.12 -23.15 -12.94
N PHE A 223 -7.94 -22.10 -13.00
CA PHE A 223 -9.39 -22.28 -13.17
C PHE A 223 -9.75 -22.92 -14.52
N ASN A 224 -8.99 -22.65 -15.59
CA ASN A 224 -9.18 -23.34 -16.87
C ASN A 224 -8.95 -24.85 -16.70
N SER A 225 -7.90 -25.23 -15.98
CA SER A 225 -7.59 -26.64 -15.67
C SER A 225 -8.63 -27.29 -14.76
N ILE A 226 -9.03 -26.64 -13.66
CA ILE A 226 -10.00 -27.18 -12.69
C ILE A 226 -11.36 -27.47 -13.35
N PHE A 227 -11.79 -26.60 -14.27
CA PHE A 227 -13.12 -26.70 -14.88
C PHE A 227 -13.10 -27.32 -16.28
N ASN A 228 -12.01 -27.97 -16.70
CA ASN A 228 -11.87 -28.56 -18.04
C ASN A 228 -12.28 -27.59 -19.15
N SER A 229 -11.86 -26.33 -19.05
CA SER A 229 -12.20 -25.26 -19.99
C SER A 229 -13.70 -24.93 -20.10
N ASN A 230 -14.52 -25.27 -19.09
CA ASN A 230 -15.90 -24.80 -19.02
C ASN A 230 -15.93 -23.28 -18.84
N VAL A 231 -16.20 -22.60 -19.97
CA VAL A 231 -16.18 -21.14 -20.10
C VAL A 231 -17.00 -20.45 -19.01
N TYR A 232 -18.22 -20.92 -18.73
CA TYR A 232 -19.11 -20.25 -17.78
C TYR A 232 -18.58 -20.26 -16.35
N LEU A 233 -18.01 -21.38 -15.91
CA LEU A 233 -17.45 -21.50 -14.57
C LEU A 233 -16.15 -20.68 -14.45
N VAL A 234 -15.27 -20.75 -15.44
CA VAL A 234 -14.04 -19.93 -15.43
C VAL A 234 -14.40 -18.44 -15.36
N VAL A 235 -15.28 -17.97 -16.24
CA VAL A 235 -15.71 -16.57 -16.27
C VAL A 235 -16.32 -16.17 -14.93
N PHE A 236 -17.19 -17.00 -14.34
CA PHE A 236 -17.78 -16.75 -13.03
C PHE A 236 -16.72 -16.55 -11.93
N PHE A 237 -15.74 -17.45 -11.82
CA PHE A 237 -14.70 -17.35 -10.80
C PHE A 237 -13.73 -16.19 -11.03
N LYS A 238 -13.33 -15.91 -12.27
CA LYS A 238 -12.50 -14.74 -12.60
C LYS A 238 -13.24 -13.42 -12.29
N ILE A 239 -14.55 -13.34 -12.55
CA ILE A 239 -15.39 -12.19 -12.17
C ILE A 239 -15.47 -12.05 -10.65
N ILE A 240 -15.62 -13.15 -9.90
CA ILE A 240 -15.60 -13.06 -8.43
C ILE A 240 -14.27 -12.48 -7.94
N ILE A 241 -13.14 -12.91 -8.50
CA ILE A 241 -11.83 -12.34 -8.14
C ILE A 241 -11.80 -10.84 -8.42
N ALA A 242 -12.28 -10.40 -9.58
CA ALA A 242 -12.40 -8.97 -9.90
C ALA A 242 -13.28 -8.22 -8.89
N LEU A 243 -14.42 -8.79 -8.48
CA LEU A 243 -15.28 -8.20 -7.45
C LEU A 243 -14.57 -8.09 -6.09
N THR A 244 -13.70 -9.03 -5.73
CA THR A 244 -12.96 -8.95 -4.46
C THR A 244 -11.95 -7.81 -4.44
N MET A 245 -11.41 -7.39 -5.60
CA MET A 245 -10.55 -6.21 -5.70
C MET A 245 -11.28 -4.91 -5.33
N LEU A 246 -12.62 -4.88 -5.45
CA LEU A 246 -13.42 -3.75 -4.97
C LEU A 246 -13.30 -3.54 -3.46
N THR A 247 -12.90 -4.56 -2.68
CA THR A 247 -12.65 -4.39 -1.24
C THR A 247 -11.45 -3.48 -0.96
N ILE A 248 -10.41 -3.53 -1.80
CA ILE A 248 -9.25 -2.64 -1.70
C ILE A 248 -9.69 -1.22 -2.06
N LEU A 249 -10.40 -1.08 -3.19
CA LEU A 249 -10.91 0.22 -3.64
C LEU A 249 -11.80 0.86 -2.57
N ASN A 250 -12.75 0.12 -2.01
CA ASN A 250 -13.67 0.58 -0.98
C ASN A 250 -12.98 0.86 0.36
N GLY A 251 -12.11 -0.05 0.81
CA GLY A 251 -11.37 0.07 2.06
C GLY A 251 -10.47 1.32 2.07
N TYR A 252 -9.66 1.51 1.04
CA TYR A 252 -8.75 2.66 0.99
C TYR A 252 -9.46 3.98 0.70
N SER A 253 -10.54 4.00 -0.09
CA SER A 253 -11.34 5.23 -0.27
C SER A 253 -12.06 5.65 1.02
N THR A 254 -12.30 4.72 1.95
CA THR A 254 -12.80 5.00 3.30
C THR A 254 -11.68 5.47 4.25
N LEU A 255 -10.47 4.90 4.14
CA LEU A 255 -9.33 5.23 5.00
C LEU A 255 -8.65 6.55 4.65
N LEU A 256 -8.64 6.95 3.37
CA LEU A 256 -7.96 8.16 2.91
C LEU A 256 -8.52 9.44 3.57
N PRO A 257 -9.84 9.71 3.62
CA PRO A 257 -10.38 10.86 4.33
C PRO A 257 -10.01 10.87 5.82
N LYS A 258 -10.01 9.70 6.48
CA LYS A 258 -9.61 9.57 7.90
C LYS A 258 -8.13 9.90 8.11
N THR A 259 -7.28 9.48 7.18
CA THR A 259 -5.83 9.72 7.23
C THR A 259 -5.53 11.21 7.05
N ILE A 260 -6.20 11.86 6.10
CA ILE A 260 -6.11 13.31 5.89
C ILE A 260 -6.60 14.05 7.15
N ASN A 261 -7.73 13.64 7.72
CA ASN A 261 -8.28 14.24 8.93
C ASN A 261 -7.28 14.17 10.10
N SER A 262 -6.77 12.97 10.39
CA SER A 262 -5.76 12.75 11.44
C SER A 262 -4.50 13.61 11.21
N ALA A 263 -4.03 13.73 9.97
CA ALA A 263 -2.86 14.55 9.66
C ALA A 263 -3.10 16.06 9.89
N ILE A 264 -4.32 16.55 9.68
CA ILE A 264 -4.71 17.95 9.94
C ILE A 264 -4.83 18.21 11.44
N GLU A 265 -5.57 17.35 12.15
CA GLU A 265 -5.77 17.47 13.60
C GLU A 265 -4.43 17.42 14.36
N GLU A 266 -3.50 16.58 13.90
CA GLU A 266 -2.16 16.48 14.46
C GLU A 266 -1.17 17.57 14.00
N LYS A 267 -1.60 18.50 13.13
CA LYS A 267 -0.78 19.58 12.54
C LYS A 267 0.46 19.05 11.81
N LEU A 268 0.30 17.92 11.12
CA LEU A 268 1.33 17.29 10.30
C LEU A 268 1.34 17.87 8.88
N ILE A 269 0.20 18.34 8.39
CA ILE A 269 0.08 19.07 7.13
C ILE A 269 -0.37 20.52 7.36
N PHE A 270 0.00 21.41 6.44
CA PHE A 270 -0.27 22.85 6.53
C PHE A 270 -1.76 23.20 6.43
N LEU A 271 -2.54 22.35 5.77
CA LEU A 271 -3.96 22.56 5.53
C LEU A 271 -4.73 22.65 6.86
N ASN A 272 -5.70 23.57 6.91
CA ASN A 272 -6.56 23.74 8.08
C ASN A 272 -8.02 23.92 7.63
N PHE A 273 -8.85 22.92 7.90
CA PHE A 273 -10.28 22.98 7.62
C PHE A 273 -11.02 23.45 8.87
N LYS A 274 -11.73 24.58 8.78
CA LYS A 274 -12.49 25.13 9.91
C LYS A 274 -13.78 24.35 10.25
N SER A 275 -14.32 23.59 9.30
CA SER A 275 -15.60 22.84 9.44
C SER A 275 -15.67 21.67 8.45
N ASN A 276 -16.42 20.61 8.78
CA ASN A 276 -16.62 19.40 7.98
C ASN A 276 -15.33 18.70 7.54
N LEU A 277 -14.47 18.38 8.52
CA LEU A 277 -13.12 17.88 8.27
C LEU A 277 -13.10 16.58 7.45
N TYR A 278 -14.04 15.66 7.73
CA TYR A 278 -14.14 14.41 6.98
C TYR A 278 -14.51 14.63 5.51
N LYS A 279 -15.60 15.36 5.21
CA LYS A 279 -16.04 15.59 3.83
C LYS A 279 -15.01 16.38 3.02
N LYS A 280 -14.42 17.44 3.59
CA LYS A 280 -13.37 18.23 2.92
C LYS A 280 -12.09 17.42 2.72
N GLY A 281 -11.69 16.63 3.72
CA GLY A 281 -10.61 15.66 3.58
C GLY A 281 -10.89 14.63 2.49
N GLY A 282 -12.14 14.19 2.38
CA GLY A 282 -12.60 13.29 1.33
C GLY A 282 -12.50 13.88 -0.07
N TYR A 283 -12.95 15.13 -0.29
CA TYR A 283 -12.76 15.79 -1.59
C TYR A 283 -11.29 16.08 -1.92
N LEU A 284 -10.47 16.40 -0.91
CA LEU A 284 -9.02 16.53 -1.12
C LEU A 284 -8.42 15.18 -1.56
N GLY A 285 -8.78 14.10 -0.87
CA GLY A 285 -8.37 12.74 -1.24
C GLY A 285 -8.85 12.38 -2.65
N PHE A 286 -10.07 12.76 -3.00
CA PHE A 286 -10.64 12.56 -4.34
C PHE A 286 -9.83 13.28 -5.42
N ALA A 287 -9.50 14.54 -5.21
CA ALA A 287 -8.69 15.32 -6.15
C ALA A 287 -7.29 14.73 -6.31
N ILE A 288 -6.63 14.33 -5.22
CA ILE A 288 -5.31 13.71 -5.25
C ILE A 288 -5.35 12.36 -5.98
N CYS A 289 -6.33 11.51 -5.68
CA CYS A 289 -6.49 10.22 -6.34
C CYS A 289 -6.79 10.38 -7.83
N GLY A 290 -7.70 11.29 -8.19
CA GLY A 290 -8.02 11.58 -9.59
C GLY A 290 -6.80 12.06 -10.37
N LEU A 291 -5.99 12.93 -9.78
CA LEU A 291 -4.74 13.41 -10.39
C LEU A 291 -3.76 12.25 -10.64
N ILE A 292 -3.53 11.40 -9.64
CA ILE A 292 -2.60 10.27 -9.75
C ILE A 292 -3.11 9.24 -10.76
N TYR A 293 -4.41 8.94 -10.73
CA TYR A 293 -5.05 8.07 -11.70
C TYR A 293 -4.88 8.57 -13.14
N ILE A 294 -5.12 9.86 -13.39
CA ILE A 294 -4.94 10.46 -14.73
C ILE A 294 -3.48 10.35 -15.18
N ILE A 295 -2.51 10.64 -14.29
CA ILE A 295 -1.09 10.51 -14.58
C ILE A 295 -0.74 9.06 -14.93
N PHE A 296 -1.25 8.09 -14.17
CA PHE A 296 -0.96 6.67 -14.37
C PHE A 296 -1.53 6.15 -15.69
N VAL A 297 -2.79 6.46 -15.98
CA VAL A 297 -3.42 6.07 -17.25
C VAL A 297 -2.67 6.71 -18.42
N SER A 298 -2.38 8.01 -18.34
CA SER A 298 -1.67 8.74 -19.42
C SER A 298 -0.28 8.16 -19.68
N LEU A 299 0.52 7.95 -18.63
CA LEU A 299 1.85 7.37 -18.77
C LEU A 299 1.80 5.91 -19.25
N SER A 300 0.82 5.12 -18.80
CA SER A 300 0.66 3.74 -19.26
C SER A 300 0.39 3.68 -20.76
N ILE A 301 -0.50 4.55 -21.26
CA ILE A 301 -0.80 4.65 -22.70
C ILE A 301 0.45 5.11 -23.47
N ILE A 302 1.14 6.16 -23.01
CA ILE A 302 2.34 6.66 -23.69
C ILE A 302 3.41 5.57 -23.82
N ILE A 303 3.63 4.78 -22.76
CA ILE A 303 4.64 3.72 -22.75
C ILE A 303 4.22 2.54 -23.63
N THR A 304 2.99 2.05 -23.48
CA THR A 304 2.49 0.86 -24.17
C THR A 304 2.07 1.10 -25.62
N SER A 305 1.78 2.34 -26.01
CA SER A 305 1.40 2.71 -27.38
C SER A 305 2.44 2.38 -28.45
N LYS A 306 3.70 2.11 -28.06
CA LYS A 306 4.74 1.63 -28.99
C LYS A 306 4.37 0.31 -29.65
N ASN A 307 3.61 -0.55 -28.96
CA ASN A 307 3.09 -1.79 -29.48
C ASN A 307 1.56 -1.81 -29.30
N ILE A 308 0.82 -1.61 -30.39
CA ILE A 308 -0.64 -1.45 -30.32
C ILE A 308 -1.34 -2.69 -29.75
N ASN A 309 -0.73 -3.87 -29.86
CA ASN A 309 -1.26 -5.12 -29.32
C ASN A 309 -1.09 -5.24 -27.79
N GLU A 310 -0.20 -4.44 -27.20
CA GLU A 310 0.11 -4.44 -25.76
C GLU A 310 -0.44 -3.19 -25.05
N LEU A 311 -1.30 -2.41 -25.73
CA LEU A 311 -1.86 -1.18 -25.19
C LEU A 311 -2.61 -1.45 -23.88
N SER A 312 -2.11 -0.92 -22.76
CA SER A 312 -2.72 -1.14 -21.45
C SER A 312 -2.71 0.14 -20.62
N ALA A 313 -3.83 0.43 -19.98
CA ALA A 313 -3.96 1.52 -19.02
C ALA A 313 -3.50 1.12 -17.61
N PHE A 314 -3.26 -0.16 -17.37
CA PHE A 314 -2.93 -0.72 -16.06
C PHE A 314 -1.42 -0.73 -15.77
N TYR A 315 -0.58 -0.70 -16.82
CA TYR A 315 0.87 -0.92 -16.75
C TYR A 315 1.57 -0.12 -15.63
N ILE A 316 1.49 1.21 -15.63
CA ILE A 316 2.16 2.04 -14.61
C ILE A 316 1.54 1.85 -13.22
N SER A 317 0.23 1.61 -13.16
CA SER A 317 -0.42 1.36 -11.87
C SER A 317 0.09 0.06 -11.23
N ASN A 318 0.37 -0.97 -12.02
CA ASN A 318 0.94 -2.22 -11.53
C ASN A 318 2.34 -2.01 -10.93
N TYR A 319 3.26 -1.41 -11.69
CA TYR A 319 4.64 -1.18 -11.23
C TYR A 319 4.75 -0.17 -10.08
N SER A 320 3.91 0.88 -10.09
CA SER A 320 3.89 1.89 -9.00
C SER A 320 3.48 1.31 -7.64
N SER A 321 2.75 0.19 -7.62
CA SER A 321 2.38 -0.49 -6.39
C SER A 321 3.60 -1.06 -5.66
N ASN A 322 4.57 -1.62 -6.38
CA ASN A 322 5.82 -2.13 -5.80
C ASN A 322 6.57 -1.00 -5.07
N SER A 323 6.74 0.13 -5.74
CA SER A 323 7.39 1.31 -5.16
C SER A 323 6.66 1.80 -3.90
N SER A 324 5.33 1.81 -3.94
CA SER A 324 4.49 2.25 -2.81
C SER A 324 4.64 1.33 -1.60
N VAL A 325 4.69 0.01 -1.82
CA VAL A 325 4.91 -1.00 -0.79
C VAL A 325 6.30 -0.85 -0.18
N MET A 326 7.34 -0.67 -1.00
CA MET A 326 8.70 -0.45 -0.51
C MET A 326 8.77 0.77 0.42
N PHE A 327 8.18 1.90 0.03
CA PHE A 327 8.12 3.09 0.89
C PHE A 327 7.32 2.86 2.18
N SER A 328 6.21 2.12 2.11
CA SER A 328 5.38 1.79 3.27
C SER A 328 6.18 0.95 4.28
N PHE A 329 6.84 -0.11 3.83
CA PHE A 329 7.64 -0.98 4.69
C PHE A 329 8.93 -0.31 5.19
N THR A 330 9.53 0.59 4.42
CA THR A 330 10.60 1.46 4.92
C THR A 330 10.09 2.35 6.06
N SER A 331 8.89 2.91 5.94
CA SER A 331 8.25 3.68 7.02
C SER A 331 8.00 2.80 8.25
N TYR A 332 7.55 1.56 8.05
CA TYR A 332 7.37 0.58 9.12
C TYR A 332 8.69 0.25 9.83
N LEU A 333 9.76 0.02 9.08
CA LEU A 333 11.10 -0.25 9.63
C LEU A 333 11.56 0.89 10.53
N ILE A 334 11.43 2.15 10.07
CA ILE A 334 11.84 3.32 10.85
C ILE A 334 11.02 3.44 12.15
N ILE A 335 9.71 3.19 12.10
CA ILE A 335 8.85 3.19 13.30
C ILE A 335 9.27 2.09 14.26
N MET A 336 9.53 0.88 13.76
CA MET A 336 9.97 -0.24 14.61
C MET A 336 11.29 0.06 15.32
N ILE A 337 12.25 0.69 14.62
CA ILE A 337 13.48 1.19 15.24
C ILE A 337 13.15 2.20 16.35
N GLY A 338 12.26 3.16 16.08
CA GLY A 338 11.80 4.14 17.06
C GLY A 338 11.17 3.50 18.31
N VAL A 339 10.35 2.46 18.14
CA VAL A 339 9.75 1.71 19.26
C VAL A 339 10.83 1.00 20.09
N LEU A 340 11.81 0.36 19.46
CA LEU A 340 12.92 -0.27 20.20
C LEU A 340 13.81 0.74 20.93
N VAL A 341 14.10 1.89 20.31
CA VAL A 341 14.82 2.98 20.97
C VAL A 341 14.00 3.51 22.16
N ASN A 342 12.67 3.55 22.05
CA ASN A 342 11.80 3.91 23.15
C ASN A 342 11.87 2.92 24.32
N LYS A 343 12.09 1.62 24.09
CA LYS A 343 12.32 0.66 25.20
C LYS A 343 13.51 1.02 26.07
N LYS A 344 14.57 1.56 25.46
CA LYS A 344 15.75 2.03 26.19
C LYS A 344 15.52 3.39 26.83
N THR A 345 14.89 4.31 26.12
CA THR A 345 14.77 5.73 26.55
C THR A 345 13.55 6.03 27.41
N LYS A 346 12.51 5.18 27.38
CA LYS A 346 11.23 5.32 28.10
C LYS A 346 10.54 6.67 27.90
N LYS A 347 10.75 7.33 26.76
CA LYS A 347 10.15 8.64 26.44
C LYS A 347 8.63 8.58 26.31
N VAL A 348 8.12 7.46 25.80
CA VAL A 348 6.70 7.20 25.58
C VAL A 348 6.29 5.98 26.40
N LYS A 349 5.21 6.11 27.19
CA LYS A 349 4.64 5.01 27.97
C LYS A 349 3.98 4.00 27.02
N VAL A 350 4.45 2.75 27.05
CA VAL A 350 3.95 1.62 26.25
C VAL A 350 3.78 0.38 27.12
N GLU A 351 2.87 -0.49 26.73
CA GLU A 351 2.72 -1.83 27.33
C GLU A 351 3.87 -2.73 26.86
N ASN A 352 4.73 -3.15 27.79
CA ASN A 352 5.82 -4.07 27.46
C ASN A 352 5.29 -5.47 27.16
N ILE A 353 5.51 -5.94 25.94
CA ILE A 353 5.18 -7.30 25.53
C ILE A 353 6.38 -8.22 25.83
N LYS A 354 6.14 -9.35 26.50
CA LYS A 354 7.17 -10.37 26.77
C LYS A 354 7.81 -10.85 25.46
N GLY A 355 9.14 -10.91 25.42
CA GLY A 355 9.89 -11.27 24.21
C GLY A 355 9.93 -10.19 23.12
N GLY A 356 9.15 -9.10 23.24
CA GLY A 356 8.99 -8.09 22.19
C GLY A 356 10.28 -7.36 21.78
N LEU A 357 11.29 -7.31 22.66
CA LEU A 357 12.60 -6.74 22.33
C LEU A 357 13.37 -7.67 21.38
N VAL A 358 13.51 -8.95 21.72
CA VAL A 358 14.24 -9.94 20.92
C VAL A 358 13.56 -10.12 19.56
N THR A 359 12.24 -10.34 19.55
CA THR A 359 11.48 -10.48 18.31
C THR A 359 11.52 -9.20 17.47
N GLY A 360 11.57 -8.03 18.12
CA GLY A 360 11.70 -6.74 17.46
C GLY A 360 13.05 -6.59 16.75
N ILE A 361 14.15 -6.92 17.43
CA ILE A 361 15.50 -6.90 16.83
C ILE A 361 15.58 -7.84 15.63
N ILE A 362 15.15 -9.10 15.80
CA ILE A 362 15.14 -10.09 14.71
C ILE A 362 14.32 -9.57 13.53
N SER A 363 13.12 -9.02 13.79
CA SER A 363 12.27 -8.49 12.73
C SER A 363 12.89 -7.29 12.00
N ILE A 364 13.58 -6.39 12.71
CA ILE A 364 14.26 -5.24 12.10
C ILE A 364 15.41 -5.71 11.22
N VAL A 365 16.23 -6.65 11.71
CA VAL A 365 17.35 -7.21 10.93
C VAL A 365 16.84 -7.88 9.67
N MET A 366 15.85 -8.78 9.79
CA MET A 366 15.25 -9.45 8.64
C MET A 366 14.65 -8.46 7.64
N LEU A 367 13.85 -7.50 8.11
CA LEU A 367 13.24 -6.50 7.24
C LEU A 367 14.28 -5.58 6.58
N THR A 368 15.39 -5.28 7.26
CA THR A 368 16.51 -4.49 6.72
C THR A 368 17.21 -5.24 5.60
N ILE A 369 17.49 -6.53 5.77
CA ILE A 369 18.10 -7.38 4.74
C ILE A 369 17.17 -7.45 3.52
N VAL A 370 15.88 -7.72 3.77
CA VAL A 370 14.86 -7.81 2.73
C VAL A 370 14.72 -6.50 1.95
N LEU A 371 14.55 -5.37 2.63
CA LEU A 371 14.44 -4.07 1.97
C LEU A 371 15.74 -3.68 1.28
N GLY A 372 16.89 -3.98 1.89
CA GLY A 372 18.21 -3.77 1.30
C GLY A 372 18.35 -4.48 -0.03
N TYR A 373 17.96 -5.76 -0.10
CA TYR A 373 17.92 -6.48 -1.37
C TYR A 373 16.87 -5.91 -2.33
N ALA A 374 15.66 -5.59 -1.87
CA ALA A 374 14.62 -5.02 -2.72
C ALA A 374 15.09 -3.73 -3.42
N TYR A 375 15.77 -2.84 -2.69
CA TYR A 375 16.41 -1.66 -3.27
C TYR A 375 17.57 -2.01 -4.22
N TYR A 376 18.39 -3.00 -3.87
CA TYR A 376 19.45 -3.49 -4.76
C TYR A 376 18.88 -4.03 -6.08
N ASP A 377 17.84 -4.86 -6.04
CA ASP A 377 17.20 -5.42 -7.22
C ASP A 377 16.62 -4.31 -8.11
N PHE A 378 15.92 -3.35 -7.50
CA PHE A 378 15.34 -2.21 -8.20
C PHE A 378 16.40 -1.34 -8.88
N PHE A 379 17.47 -0.98 -8.17
CA PHE A 379 18.45 -0.03 -8.68
C PHE A 379 19.60 -0.65 -9.46
N VAL A 380 19.92 -1.92 -9.22
CA VAL A 380 21.10 -2.57 -9.82
C VAL A 380 20.63 -3.61 -10.84
N ASN A 381 19.92 -4.64 -10.41
CA ASN A 381 19.56 -5.75 -11.31
C ASN A 381 18.66 -5.28 -12.46
N LYS A 382 17.61 -4.51 -12.17
CA LYS A 382 16.68 -4.01 -13.19
C LYS A 382 17.34 -3.02 -14.15
N MET A 383 18.22 -2.14 -13.64
CA MET A 383 19.02 -1.24 -14.48
C MET A 383 19.97 -2.01 -15.41
N ILE A 384 20.64 -3.06 -14.93
CA ILE A 384 21.49 -3.93 -15.74
C ILE A 384 20.68 -4.64 -16.84
N ASN A 385 19.49 -5.13 -16.48
CA ASN A 385 18.57 -5.80 -17.40
C ASN A 385 17.82 -4.83 -18.33
N LYS A 386 18.11 -3.52 -18.26
CA LYS A 386 17.45 -2.45 -19.03
C LYS A 386 15.94 -2.33 -18.79
N ASP A 387 15.44 -2.84 -17.67
CA ASP A 387 14.09 -2.58 -17.18
C ASP A 387 14.12 -1.36 -16.25
N TYR A 388 13.82 -0.20 -16.81
CA TYR A 388 13.92 1.06 -16.08
C TYR A 388 12.62 1.46 -15.38
N THR A 389 11.51 0.73 -15.59
CA THR A 389 10.17 1.18 -15.19
C THR A 389 10.09 1.37 -13.67
N ASP A 390 10.41 0.32 -12.92
CA ASP A 390 10.38 0.31 -11.46
C ASP A 390 11.34 1.31 -10.80
N PRO A 391 12.66 1.32 -11.11
CA PRO A 391 13.57 2.29 -10.51
C PRO A 391 13.20 3.74 -10.83
N LEU A 392 12.75 4.05 -12.05
CA LEU A 392 12.31 5.40 -12.39
C LEU A 392 11.09 5.82 -11.58
N LEU A 393 10.07 4.96 -11.45
CA LEU A 393 8.90 5.26 -10.63
C LEU A 393 9.26 5.49 -9.17
N LEU A 394 10.15 4.67 -8.61
CA LEU A 394 10.63 4.82 -7.24
C LEU A 394 11.36 6.17 -7.04
N ILE A 395 12.24 6.55 -7.97
CA ILE A 395 12.94 7.85 -7.93
C ILE A 395 11.95 9.01 -8.05
N VAL A 396 11.06 8.96 -9.04
CA VAL A 396 10.08 10.01 -9.33
C VAL A 396 9.17 10.22 -8.12
N PHE A 397 8.63 9.15 -7.54
CA PHE A 397 7.82 9.26 -6.32
C PHE A 397 8.62 9.77 -5.13
N GLY A 398 9.85 9.31 -4.95
CA GLY A 398 10.74 9.82 -3.91
C GLY A 398 10.95 11.33 -4.02
N ILE A 399 11.19 11.84 -5.24
CA ILE A 399 11.34 13.27 -5.53
C ILE A 399 10.03 14.03 -5.26
N ILE A 400 8.89 13.53 -5.76
CA ILE A 400 7.58 14.17 -5.56
C ILE A 400 7.26 14.27 -4.05
N ILE A 401 7.43 13.18 -3.31
CA ILE A 401 7.21 13.17 -1.85
C ILE A 401 8.15 14.16 -1.16
N ALA A 402 9.44 14.18 -1.52
CA ALA A 402 10.41 15.09 -0.95
C ALA A 402 10.03 16.56 -1.21
N ILE A 403 9.61 16.90 -2.43
CA ILE A 403 9.18 18.25 -2.80
C ILE A 403 7.93 18.66 -2.02
N ILE A 404 6.89 17.81 -1.99
CA ILE A 404 5.64 18.11 -1.27
C ILE A 404 5.91 18.26 0.23
N TRP A 405 6.74 17.38 0.80
CA TRP A 405 7.16 17.48 2.20
C TRP A 405 7.93 18.75 2.50
N PHE A 406 8.89 19.11 1.65
CA PHE A 406 9.69 20.32 1.82
C PHE A 406 8.83 21.59 1.77
N ILE A 407 7.91 21.68 0.80
CA ILE A 407 6.94 22.78 0.70
C ILE A 407 6.05 22.82 1.95
N ASN A 408 5.50 21.68 2.38
CA ASN A 408 4.67 21.59 3.57
C ASN A 408 5.40 22.07 4.83
N GLU A 409 6.66 21.66 5.00
CA GLU A 409 7.49 22.04 6.13
C GLU A 409 7.85 23.54 6.15
N ILE A 410 8.13 24.13 4.99
CA ILE A 410 8.30 25.58 4.85
C ILE A 410 7.03 26.32 5.27
N LEU A 411 5.86 25.90 4.79
CA LEU A 411 4.60 26.56 5.08
C LEU A 411 4.22 26.44 6.57
N LEU A 412 4.40 25.26 7.17
CA LEU A 412 4.21 25.05 8.60
C LEU A 412 5.16 25.90 9.44
N SER A 413 6.42 26.00 9.03
CA SER A 413 7.44 26.80 9.70
C SER A 413 7.11 28.30 9.66
N LYS A 414 6.62 28.82 8.51
CA LYS A 414 6.19 30.23 8.39
C LYS A 414 5.01 30.58 9.31
N LYS A 415 4.12 29.63 9.57
CA LYS A 415 2.92 29.82 10.39
C LYS A 415 3.22 29.76 11.90
N ASN A 416 4.14 28.89 12.31
CA ASN A 416 4.50 28.73 13.72
C ASN A 416 6.01 28.56 13.89
N ILE A 417 6.73 29.66 13.70
CA ILE A 417 8.20 29.69 13.66
C ILE A 417 8.85 29.29 14.98
N GLU A 418 8.16 29.56 16.11
CA GLU A 418 8.63 29.24 17.45
C GLU A 418 8.70 27.73 17.70
N LYS A 419 7.68 26.99 17.20
CA LYS A 419 7.59 25.53 17.32
C LYS A 419 8.27 24.80 16.18
N ASN A 420 8.26 25.36 14.96
CA ASN A 420 8.91 24.79 13.79
C ASN A 420 9.82 25.81 13.11
N ASP A 421 11.11 25.66 13.33
CA ASP A 421 12.18 26.55 12.87
C ASP A 421 12.79 26.13 11.52
N PHE A 422 12.13 25.22 10.79
CA PHE A 422 12.67 24.60 9.58
C PHE A 422 13.17 25.62 8.54
N ILE A 423 12.39 26.67 8.26
CA ILE A 423 12.77 27.70 7.28
C ILE A 423 14.06 28.44 7.68
N LEU A 424 14.33 28.57 8.98
CA LEU A 424 15.57 29.19 9.47
C LEU A 424 16.75 28.26 9.24
N ARG A 425 16.57 26.95 9.42
CA ARG A 425 17.63 25.95 9.19
C ARG A 425 17.97 25.76 7.72
N LEU A 426 17.07 26.11 6.79
CA LEU A 426 17.35 26.10 5.36
C LEU A 426 18.33 27.18 4.92
N ASN A 427 18.50 28.25 5.70
CA ASN A 427 19.43 29.31 5.35
C ASN A 427 20.88 28.81 5.55
N PRO A 428 21.74 28.81 4.51
CA PRO A 428 23.12 28.33 4.62
C PRO A 428 23.93 29.01 5.74
N LYS A 429 23.61 30.28 6.04
CA LYS A 429 24.25 31.03 7.15
C LYS A 429 24.02 30.41 8.52
N ASN A 430 22.98 29.59 8.65
CA ASN A 430 22.58 28.94 9.89
C ASN A 430 23.08 27.49 9.99
N TRP A 431 23.79 26.96 9.00
CA TRP A 431 24.24 25.55 9.02
C TRP A 431 25.38 25.30 10.02
N ILE A 432 26.24 26.29 10.24
CA ILE A 432 27.44 26.15 11.08
C ILE A 432 27.18 26.60 12.53
N LYS A 433 26.47 27.72 12.73
CA LYS A 433 26.12 28.24 14.06
C LYS A 433 24.64 28.58 14.12
N TYR A 434 23.82 27.63 14.60
CA TYR A 434 22.38 27.82 14.74
C TYR A 434 21.98 28.12 16.18
N ASN A 435 21.69 29.38 16.49
CA ASN A 435 20.99 29.76 17.73
C ASN A 435 19.51 29.97 17.43
N LYS A 436 18.66 29.03 17.88
CA LYS A 436 17.22 29.04 17.63
C LYS A 436 16.56 30.32 18.12
N GLU A 437 16.82 30.72 19.36
CA GLU A 437 16.14 31.86 19.99
C GLU A 437 16.46 33.18 19.30
N GLN A 438 17.75 33.40 19.01
CA GLN A 438 18.20 34.60 18.31
C GLN A 438 17.59 34.67 16.91
N LYS A 439 17.62 33.57 16.15
CA LYS A 439 17.12 33.55 14.76
C LYS A 439 15.60 33.67 14.67
N VAL A 440 14.88 33.11 15.65
CA VAL A 440 13.41 33.30 15.76
C VAL A 440 13.09 34.76 16.07
N LYS A 441 13.79 35.40 17.02
CA LYS A 441 13.62 36.83 17.32
C LYS A 441 13.93 37.71 16.10
N GLU A 442 15.06 37.49 15.42
CA GLU A 442 15.41 38.20 14.19
C GLU A 442 14.33 38.06 13.10
N TYR A 443 13.74 36.88 12.96
CA TYR A 443 12.68 36.61 11.99
C TYR A 443 11.37 37.33 12.36
N LEU A 444 10.95 37.26 13.62
CA LEU A 444 9.75 37.93 14.10
C LEU A 444 9.86 39.45 14.00
N ASN A 445 11.02 40.02 14.35
CA ASN A 445 11.29 41.45 14.21
C ASN A 445 11.21 41.91 12.74
N LYS A 446 11.80 41.14 11.81
CA LYS A 446 11.70 41.43 10.37
C LYS A 446 10.27 41.31 9.83
N LYS A 447 9.47 40.38 10.36
CA LYS A 447 8.08 40.19 9.95
C LYS A 447 7.17 41.28 10.52
N GLY A 448 7.38 41.70 11.77
CA GLY A 448 6.68 42.81 12.40
C GLY A 448 6.91 44.13 11.65
N ASN A 449 8.15 44.41 11.24
CA ASN A 449 8.48 45.62 10.48
C ASN A 449 7.86 45.65 9.07
N LYS A 450 7.52 44.50 8.47
CA LYS A 450 6.85 44.42 7.17
C LYS A 450 5.33 44.63 7.21
N ASN A 451 4.71 44.59 8.39
CA ASN A 451 3.28 44.84 8.56
C ASN A 451 2.97 46.29 8.99
N ASN A 452 4.01 47.11 9.22
CA ASN A 452 3.92 48.52 9.63
C ASN A 452 4.33 49.50 8.50
N VAL A 453 4.53 48.99 7.28
CA VAL A 453 4.71 49.73 6.02
C VAL A 453 3.64 49.22 5.08
#